data_AF-A0A7R8WU07-F1
#
_entry.id   AF-A0A7R8WU07-F1
#
_cell.length_a   1.000
_cell.length_b   1.000
_cell.length_c   1.000
_cell.angle_alpha   90.00
_cell.angle_beta   90.00
_cell.angle_gamma   90.00
#
_symmetry.space_group_name_H-M   'P 1'
#
loop_
_entity.id
_entity.type
_entity.pdbx_description
1 polymer ?
#
loop_
_entity_poly.entity_id
_entity_poly.type
_entity_poly.pdbx_seq_one_letter_code
_entity_poly.pdbx_strand_id
1 'polypeptide(L)'
;MESGSTALDTLFILVGAVMVLAMHAGFAFLEVGTVRHKNQVNALVKIFTDFAVSTIAYFFIGYFVAYQTGFFESASVLSEKNGYELVKFFFLLTFAAAIPAIISGGIAERAKFWPQAVATFIIVALIYPTFEGIIWNGNLGIQDWIEASFGAPFNDFAGSVVVHAVGGWLALGAVILLGQRKGRYGPKGEIFAHPPSSIPFLALGSWVLTVGWFGFNVMSAQKVGDISGLVAVNSLMAMVGGLLAALVVGKNDPGFLHNGPLAGLVAVCAGSNLMHPLGALMTGVVAGAGFVI
;
A
#
# COMPACT_ATOMS: atom_id res chain seq x y z
N MET A 1 19.71 -24.89 6.00
CA MET A 1 20.12 -23.64 5.33
C MET A 1 21.42 -23.20 5.96
N GLU A 2 22.48 -22.99 5.17
CA GLU A 2 23.72 -22.40 5.66
C GLU A 2 23.45 -20.98 6.22
N SER A 3 24.14 -20.60 7.29
CA SER A 3 23.94 -19.30 7.96
C SER A 3 24.11 -18.10 7.02
N GLY A 4 24.93 -18.23 5.97
CA GLY A 4 25.13 -17.22 4.93
C GLY A 4 23.89 -16.91 4.10
N SER A 5 23.06 -17.92 3.78
CA SER A 5 21.80 -17.71 3.04
C SER A 5 20.82 -16.86 3.86
N THR A 6 20.79 -17.08 5.18
CA THR A 6 19.84 -16.39 6.06
C THR A 6 20.19 -14.91 6.24
N ALA A 7 21.48 -14.56 6.36
CA ALA A 7 21.89 -13.17 6.47
C ALA A 7 21.56 -12.36 5.20
N LEU A 8 21.71 -12.99 4.02
CA LEU A 8 21.34 -12.38 2.74
C LEU A 8 19.82 -12.22 2.60
N ASP A 9 19.04 -13.21 3.01
CA ASP A 9 17.57 -13.11 3.05
C ASP A 9 17.10 -11.98 3.97
N THR A 10 17.70 -11.85 5.16
CA THR A 10 17.43 -10.73 6.09
C THR A 10 17.78 -9.38 5.46
N LEU A 11 18.96 -9.24 4.84
CA LEU A 11 19.35 -7.98 4.19
C LEU A 11 18.39 -7.63 3.04
N PHE A 12 18.04 -8.61 2.22
CA PHE A 12 17.17 -8.46 1.07
C PHE A 12 15.79 -7.92 1.48
N ILE A 13 15.14 -8.57 2.44
CA ILE A 13 13.81 -8.14 2.90
C ILE A 13 13.89 -6.84 3.73
N LEU A 14 15.00 -6.56 4.43
CA LEU A 14 15.21 -5.29 5.12
C LEU A 14 15.27 -4.10 4.16
N VAL A 15 15.99 -4.25 3.04
CA VAL A 15 16.02 -3.21 1.99
C VAL A 15 14.61 -2.97 1.46
N GLY A 16 13.84 -4.04 1.23
CA GLY A 16 12.41 -3.94 0.91
C GLY A 16 11.62 -3.16 1.95
N ALA A 17 11.76 -3.51 3.23
CA ALA A 17 11.03 -2.86 4.32
C ALA A 17 11.37 -1.36 4.42
N VAL A 18 12.63 -0.97 4.23
CA VAL A 18 13.04 0.45 4.22
C VAL A 18 12.48 1.19 3.00
N MET A 19 12.45 0.56 1.82
CA MET A 19 11.85 1.14 0.62
C MET A 19 10.33 1.33 0.78
N VAL A 20 9.63 0.36 1.38
CA VAL A 20 8.19 0.49 1.65
C VAL A 20 7.93 1.45 2.82
N LEU A 21 8.83 1.54 3.80
CA LEU A 21 8.77 2.63 4.80
C LEU A 21 8.87 4.00 4.13
N ALA A 22 9.72 4.16 3.11
CA ALA A 22 9.77 5.40 2.34
C ALA A 22 8.44 5.71 1.63
N MET A 23 7.63 4.70 1.25
CA MET A 23 6.28 4.93 0.73
C MET A 23 5.38 5.68 1.71
N HIS A 24 5.56 5.53 3.02
CA HIS A 24 4.82 6.30 4.03
C HIS A 24 5.16 7.79 3.98
N ALA A 25 6.41 8.13 3.72
CA ALA A 25 6.79 9.51 3.40
C ALA A 25 6.16 9.95 2.06
N GLY A 26 6.10 9.05 1.09
CA GLY A 26 5.40 9.26 -0.18
C GLY A 26 3.92 9.61 0.00
N PHE A 27 3.18 8.83 0.79
CA PHE A 27 1.79 9.12 1.18
C PHE A 27 1.69 10.48 1.88
N ALA A 28 2.62 10.79 2.78
CA ALA A 28 2.66 12.09 3.46
C ALA A 28 2.78 13.26 2.48
N PHE A 29 3.74 13.21 1.56
CA PHE A 29 3.95 14.29 0.61
C PHE A 29 2.83 14.38 -0.44
N LEU A 30 2.27 13.25 -0.87
CA LEU A 30 1.12 13.20 -1.78
C LEU A 30 -0.13 13.82 -1.13
N GLU A 31 -0.43 13.48 0.13
CA GLU A 31 -1.57 14.04 0.87
C GLU A 31 -1.37 15.54 1.12
N VAL A 32 -0.22 15.98 1.64
CA VAL A 32 0.00 17.40 1.96
C VAL A 32 0.04 18.28 0.71
N GLY A 33 0.45 17.72 -0.43
CA GLY A 33 0.40 18.40 -1.73
C GLY A 33 -1.02 18.62 -2.24
N THR A 34 -1.98 17.78 -1.83
CA THR A 34 -3.37 17.79 -2.33
C THR A 34 -4.39 18.44 -1.38
N VAL A 35 -4.14 18.44 -0.07
CA VAL A 35 -4.99 19.15 0.91
C VAL A 35 -4.78 20.66 0.87
N ARG A 36 -5.72 21.45 1.41
CA ARG A 36 -5.56 22.90 1.52
C ARG A 36 -4.42 23.25 2.49
N HIS A 37 -3.69 24.33 2.22
CA HIS A 37 -2.55 24.79 3.04
C HIS A 37 -2.80 24.77 4.56
N LYS A 38 -3.98 25.24 4.99
CA LYS A 38 -4.37 25.28 6.41
C LYS A 38 -4.40 23.91 7.10
N ASN A 39 -4.42 22.81 6.35
CA ASN A 39 -4.53 21.44 6.85
C ASN A 39 -3.21 20.65 6.73
N GLN A 40 -2.16 21.20 6.12
CA GLN A 40 -0.92 20.46 5.84
C GLN A 40 -0.23 19.93 7.11
N VAL A 41 -0.12 20.76 8.15
CA VAL A 41 0.50 20.36 9.43
C VAL A 41 -0.25 19.19 10.07
N ASN A 42 -1.58 19.26 10.08
CA ASN A 42 -2.42 18.20 10.64
C ASN A 42 -2.31 16.89 9.83
N ALA A 43 -2.19 16.96 8.50
CA ALA A 43 -1.99 15.78 7.66
C ALA A 43 -0.64 15.09 7.95
N LEU A 44 0.45 15.86 8.08
CA LEU A 44 1.77 15.30 8.43
C LEU A 44 1.77 14.57 9.78
N VAL A 45 1.22 15.21 10.82
CA VAL A 45 1.18 14.63 12.17
C VAL A 45 0.35 13.34 12.18
N LYS A 46 -0.76 13.32 11.44
CA LYS A 46 -1.62 12.13 11.33
C LYS A 46 -0.92 10.96 10.71
N ILE A 47 -0.28 11.12 9.56
CA ILE A 47 0.36 10.00 8.85
C ILE A 47 1.50 9.40 9.69
N PHE A 48 2.29 10.24 10.34
CA PHE A 48 3.36 9.76 11.22
C PHE A 48 2.82 9.04 12.47
N THR A 49 1.72 9.55 13.04
CA THR A 49 1.04 8.89 14.17
C THR A 49 0.40 7.57 13.72
N ASP A 50 -0.24 7.54 12.56
CA ASP A 50 -0.89 6.34 12.01
C ASP A 50 0.12 5.21 11.83
N PHE A 51 1.35 5.52 11.40
CA PHE A 51 2.44 4.52 11.33
C PHE A 51 2.79 3.96 12.72
N ALA A 52 2.92 4.81 13.73
CA ALA A 52 3.22 4.37 15.11
C ALA A 52 2.09 3.52 15.71
N VAL A 53 0.83 3.94 15.52
CA VAL A 53 -0.35 3.17 15.96
C VAL A 53 -0.43 1.83 15.23
N SER A 54 -0.19 1.82 13.92
CA SER A 54 -0.15 0.59 13.11
C SER A 54 0.94 -0.36 13.60
N THR A 55 2.11 0.16 13.95
CA THR A 55 3.23 -0.63 14.51
C THR A 55 2.81 -1.36 15.78
N ILE A 56 2.21 -0.66 16.74
CA ILE A 56 1.77 -1.27 18.00
C ILE A 56 0.62 -2.26 17.77
N ALA A 57 -0.37 -1.88 16.95
CA ALA A 57 -1.52 -2.74 16.63
C ALA A 57 -1.09 -4.06 15.97
N TYR A 58 -0.19 -3.96 14.98
CA TYR A 58 0.28 -5.11 14.23
C TYR A 58 1.25 -5.97 15.05
N PHE A 59 2.16 -5.36 15.80
CA PHE A 59 3.14 -6.09 16.62
C PHE A 59 2.48 -6.97 17.69
N PHE A 60 1.53 -6.41 18.44
CA PHE A 60 0.92 -7.13 19.57
C PHE A 60 -0.26 -8.02 19.18
N ILE A 61 -0.91 -7.76 18.05
CA ILE A 61 -2.16 -8.44 17.67
C ILE A 61 -2.13 -8.89 16.20
N GLY A 62 -1.94 -7.95 15.28
CA GLY A 62 -2.17 -8.22 13.86
C GLY A 62 -1.28 -9.31 13.27
N TYR A 63 0.01 -9.31 13.56
CA TYR A 63 0.93 -10.34 13.05
C TYR A 63 0.57 -11.74 13.56
N PHE A 64 0.08 -11.84 14.80
CA PHE A 64 -0.43 -13.09 15.34
C PHE A 64 -1.72 -13.54 14.65
N VAL A 65 -2.63 -12.61 14.34
CA VAL A 65 -3.86 -12.92 13.59
C VAL A 65 -3.54 -13.44 12.19
N ALA A 66 -2.55 -12.86 11.50
CA ALA A 66 -2.18 -13.27 10.15
C ALA A 66 -1.34 -14.56 10.12
N TYR A 67 -0.30 -14.68 10.97
CA TYR A 67 0.74 -15.71 10.87
C TYR A 67 0.90 -16.59 12.11
N GLN A 68 0.00 -16.49 13.09
CA GLN A 68 0.06 -17.21 14.39
C GLN A 68 1.41 -17.10 15.11
N THR A 69 2.12 -16.00 14.90
CA THR A 69 3.47 -15.75 15.42
C THR A 69 3.48 -14.49 16.31
N GLY A 70 4.28 -14.51 17.37
CA GLY A 70 4.46 -13.37 18.28
C GLY A 70 5.93 -13.19 18.69
N PHE A 71 6.22 -12.07 19.37
CA PHE A 71 7.59 -11.63 19.68
C PHE A 71 7.84 -11.48 21.19
N PHE A 72 7.30 -12.39 21.99
CA PHE A 72 7.41 -12.38 23.46
C PHE A 72 8.58 -13.21 24.01
N GLU A 73 9.41 -13.76 23.13
CA GLU A 73 10.62 -14.50 23.48
C GLU A 73 11.78 -13.56 23.85
N SER A 74 12.86 -14.12 24.41
CA SER A 74 14.05 -13.35 24.75
C SER A 74 14.75 -12.77 23.51
N ALA A 75 15.43 -11.63 23.67
CA ALA A 75 16.14 -10.97 22.57
C ALA A 75 17.20 -11.87 21.90
N SER A 76 17.81 -12.81 22.64
CA SER A 76 18.75 -13.79 22.08
C SER A 76 18.06 -14.75 21.10
N VAL A 77 16.86 -15.23 21.46
CA VAL A 77 16.06 -16.12 20.59
C VAL A 77 15.55 -15.37 19.37
N LEU A 78 15.04 -14.14 19.57
CA LEU A 78 14.54 -13.31 18.47
C LEU A 78 15.63 -12.89 17.47
N SER A 79 16.90 -12.87 17.90
CA SER A 79 18.05 -12.51 17.06
C SER A 79 18.66 -13.72 16.33
N GLU A 80 18.22 -14.94 16.62
CA GLU A 80 18.62 -16.11 15.85
C GLU A 80 18.29 -15.93 14.37
N LYS A 81 19.03 -16.61 13.49
CA LYS A 81 18.82 -16.49 12.03
C LYS A 81 18.89 -15.02 11.57
N ASN A 82 19.78 -14.23 12.19
CA ASN A 82 19.95 -12.81 11.94
C ASN A 82 18.64 -12.00 12.10
N GLY A 83 17.70 -12.46 12.92
CA GLY A 83 16.42 -11.79 13.14
C GLY A 83 15.51 -11.73 11.90
N TYR A 84 15.61 -12.70 10.98
CA TYR A 84 14.80 -12.72 9.76
C TYR A 84 13.30 -12.49 10.03
N GLU A 85 12.73 -13.16 11.04
CA GLU A 85 11.31 -13.01 11.39
C GLU A 85 10.95 -11.59 11.87
N LEU A 86 11.86 -10.90 12.57
CA LEU A 86 11.65 -9.49 12.97
C LEU A 86 11.64 -8.57 11.74
N VAL A 87 12.51 -8.83 10.77
CA VAL A 87 12.56 -8.03 9.53
C VAL A 87 11.38 -8.35 8.62
N LYS A 88 10.96 -9.61 8.55
CA LYS A 88 9.72 -10.01 7.86
C LYS A 88 8.50 -9.32 8.47
N PHE A 89 8.41 -9.27 9.80
CA PHE A 89 7.41 -8.46 10.48
C PHE A 89 7.50 -6.99 10.07
N PHE A 90 8.70 -6.39 10.08
CA PHE A 90 8.86 -4.99 9.69
C PHE A 90 8.41 -4.75 8.23
N PHE A 91 8.74 -5.66 7.31
CA PHE A 91 8.29 -5.60 5.93
C PHE A 91 6.75 -5.62 5.85
N LEU A 92 6.09 -6.62 6.45
CA LEU A 92 4.63 -6.76 6.39
C LEU A 92 3.88 -5.68 7.18
N LEU A 93 4.47 -5.17 8.26
CA LEU A 93 3.98 -3.99 8.97
C LEU A 93 3.84 -2.79 8.02
N THR A 94 4.82 -2.57 7.13
CA THR A 94 4.75 -1.43 6.21
C THR A 94 3.60 -1.55 5.20
N PHE A 95 3.17 -2.78 4.89
CA PHE A 95 1.98 -3.06 4.06
C PHE A 95 0.71 -2.82 4.88
N ALA A 96 0.65 -3.35 6.11
CA ALA A 96 -0.47 -3.14 7.02
C ALA A 96 -0.73 -1.66 7.29
N ALA A 97 0.34 -0.88 7.51
CA ALA A 97 0.27 0.56 7.71
C ALA A 97 -0.13 1.34 6.44
N ALA A 98 -0.01 0.75 5.24
CA ALA A 98 -0.44 1.42 4.02
C ALA A 98 -1.98 1.54 3.94
N ILE A 99 -2.71 0.62 4.57
CA ILE A 99 -4.18 0.65 4.64
C ILE A 99 -4.71 1.95 5.25
N PRO A 100 -4.36 2.34 6.49
CA PRO A 100 -4.82 3.60 7.06
C PRO A 100 -4.29 4.82 6.29
N ALA A 101 -3.12 4.74 5.66
CA ALA A 101 -2.62 5.83 4.80
C ALA A 101 -3.51 6.05 3.56
N ILE A 102 -3.95 4.96 2.89
CA ILE A 102 -4.92 5.03 1.79
C ILE A 102 -6.24 5.64 2.26
N ILE A 103 -6.73 5.23 3.43
CA ILE A 103 -7.97 5.76 4.02
C ILE A 103 -7.83 7.25 4.32
N SER A 104 -6.70 7.67 4.94
CA SER A 104 -6.41 9.06 5.31
C SER A 104 -6.58 10.01 4.13
N GLY A 105 -6.00 9.68 2.97
CA GLY A 105 -6.12 10.50 1.76
C GLY A 105 -7.57 10.75 1.32
N GLY A 106 -8.44 9.75 1.47
CA GLY A 106 -9.88 9.87 1.15
C GLY A 106 -10.64 10.75 2.15
N ILE A 107 -10.26 10.73 3.43
CA ILE A 107 -10.97 11.39 4.53
C ILE A 107 -10.29 12.66 5.04
N ALA A 108 -9.24 13.10 4.36
CA ALA A 108 -8.47 14.28 4.71
C ALA A 108 -9.35 15.52 4.91
N GLU A 109 -8.86 16.44 5.76
CA GLU A 109 -9.46 17.73 6.11
C GLU A 109 -10.75 17.72 6.95
N ARG A 110 -11.37 16.55 7.16
CA ARG A 110 -12.66 16.44 7.89
C ARG A 110 -12.71 15.33 8.94
N ALA A 111 -11.83 14.35 8.87
CA ALA A 111 -11.68 13.34 9.92
C ALA A 111 -11.05 13.92 11.19
N LYS A 112 -11.61 13.58 12.35
CA LYS A 112 -11.02 13.90 13.67
C LYS A 112 -9.84 12.98 13.94
N PHE A 113 -8.81 13.50 14.63
CA PHE A 113 -7.55 12.80 14.90
C PHE A 113 -7.73 11.48 15.67
N TRP A 114 -8.27 11.53 16.89
CA TRP A 114 -8.39 10.34 17.74
C TRP A 114 -9.34 9.26 17.20
N PRO A 115 -10.52 9.59 16.63
CA PRO A 115 -11.34 8.57 15.98
C PRO A 115 -10.64 7.88 14.81
N GLN A 116 -9.84 8.61 14.04
CA GLN A 116 -9.01 8.02 12.98
C GLN A 116 -7.94 7.10 13.58
N ALA A 117 -7.20 7.53 14.61
CA ALA A 117 -6.20 6.70 15.27
C ALA A 117 -6.78 5.40 15.86
N VAL A 118 -7.97 5.44 16.48
CA VAL A 118 -8.65 4.25 16.99
C VAL A 118 -9.11 3.33 15.85
N ALA A 119 -9.62 3.90 14.75
CA ALA A 119 -9.97 3.13 13.56
C ALA A 119 -8.73 2.45 12.95
N THR A 120 -7.61 3.18 12.83
CA THR A 120 -6.31 2.65 12.41
C THR A 120 -5.91 1.45 13.27
N PHE A 121 -5.98 1.57 14.60
CA PHE A 121 -5.66 0.47 15.51
C PHE A 121 -6.52 -0.77 15.24
N ILE A 122 -7.84 -0.63 15.14
CA ILE A 122 -8.75 -1.77 14.91
C ILE A 122 -8.50 -2.41 13.54
N ILE A 123 -8.32 -1.58 12.51
CA ILE A 123 -8.08 -2.06 11.15
C ILE A 123 -6.79 -2.87 11.08
N VAL A 124 -5.72 -2.36 11.65
CA VAL A 124 -4.38 -2.98 11.58
C VAL A 124 -4.21 -4.11 12.60
N ALA A 125 -4.95 -4.11 13.71
CA ALA A 125 -4.92 -5.21 14.67
C ALA A 125 -5.74 -6.43 14.22
N LEU A 126 -6.88 -6.21 13.54
CA LEU A 126 -7.88 -7.27 13.33
C LEU A 126 -8.33 -7.39 11.88
N ILE A 127 -8.78 -6.30 11.26
CA ILE A 127 -9.47 -6.38 9.97
C ILE A 127 -8.49 -6.76 8.85
N TYR A 128 -7.46 -5.94 8.62
CA TYR A 128 -6.47 -6.19 7.57
C TYR A 128 -5.74 -7.53 7.76
N PRO A 129 -5.19 -7.86 8.95
CA PRO A 129 -4.46 -9.11 9.13
C PRO A 129 -5.30 -10.36 8.93
N THR A 130 -6.64 -10.27 9.08
CA THR A 130 -7.53 -11.37 8.72
C THR A 130 -7.49 -11.65 7.22
N PHE A 131 -7.60 -10.62 6.37
CA PHE A 131 -7.48 -10.78 4.91
C PHE A 131 -6.08 -11.20 4.50
N GLU A 132 -5.06 -10.59 5.10
CA GLU A 132 -3.65 -10.96 4.91
C GLU A 132 -3.43 -12.45 5.18
N GLY A 133 -3.84 -12.94 6.35
CA GLY A 133 -3.66 -14.33 6.74
C GLY A 133 -4.44 -15.31 5.86
N ILE A 134 -5.64 -14.93 5.39
CA ILE A 134 -6.42 -15.76 4.46
C ILE A 134 -5.65 -15.96 3.14
N ILE A 135 -5.10 -14.89 2.56
CA ILE A 135 -4.54 -14.93 1.21
C ILE A 135 -3.06 -15.34 1.20
N TRP A 136 -2.25 -14.87 2.17
CA TRP A 136 -0.80 -15.09 2.19
C TRP A 136 -0.34 -16.14 3.21
N ASN A 137 -1.21 -16.56 4.13
CA ASN A 137 -0.90 -17.61 5.11
C ASN A 137 -1.84 -18.84 5.03
N GLY A 138 -2.86 -18.81 4.15
CA GLY A 138 -3.80 -19.93 3.98
C GLY A 138 -4.78 -20.11 5.14
N ASN A 139 -4.97 -19.09 5.98
CA ASN A 139 -5.87 -19.18 7.13
C ASN A 139 -7.31 -19.50 6.70
N LEU A 140 -8.03 -20.20 7.57
CA LEU A 140 -9.45 -20.55 7.40
C LEU A 140 -9.77 -21.48 6.22
N GLY A 141 -8.77 -22.00 5.50
CA GLY A 141 -8.97 -22.95 4.38
C GLY A 141 -9.67 -22.34 3.15
N ILE A 142 -9.81 -21.01 3.11
CA ILE A 142 -10.48 -20.32 1.99
C ILE A 142 -9.66 -20.47 0.72
N GLN A 143 -8.33 -20.43 0.81
CA GLN A 143 -7.49 -20.56 -0.37
C GLN A 143 -7.58 -21.97 -0.99
N ASP A 144 -7.59 -23.01 -0.16
CA ASP A 144 -7.84 -24.39 -0.59
C ASP A 144 -9.23 -24.54 -1.23
N TRP A 145 -10.24 -23.87 -0.64
CA TRP A 145 -11.59 -23.86 -1.20
C TRP A 145 -11.65 -23.16 -2.57
N ILE A 146 -10.94 -22.04 -2.77
CA ILE A 146 -10.84 -21.35 -4.07
C ILE A 146 -10.19 -22.28 -5.09
N GLU A 147 -9.07 -22.91 -4.74
CA GLU A 147 -8.38 -23.83 -5.64
C GLU A 147 -9.26 -25.02 -6.02
N ALA A 148 -9.95 -25.63 -5.05
CA ALA A 148 -10.87 -26.74 -5.30
C ALA A 148 -12.08 -26.34 -6.16
N SER A 149 -12.55 -25.09 -6.04
CA SER A 149 -13.76 -24.61 -6.74
C SER A 149 -13.47 -24.08 -8.15
N PHE A 150 -12.30 -23.47 -8.36
CA PHE A 150 -11.97 -22.74 -9.59
C PHE A 150 -10.76 -23.33 -10.34
N GLY A 151 -10.07 -24.31 -9.76
CA GLY A 151 -8.93 -25.01 -10.37
C GLY A 151 -7.59 -24.27 -10.25
N ALA A 152 -7.54 -23.15 -9.53
CA ALA A 152 -6.32 -22.40 -9.24
C ALA A 152 -6.47 -21.59 -7.95
N PRO A 153 -5.39 -21.35 -7.19
CA PRO A 153 -5.42 -20.49 -6.02
C PRO A 153 -5.62 -19.03 -6.42
N PHE A 154 -6.17 -18.23 -5.51
CA PHE A 154 -6.23 -16.79 -5.67
C PHE A 154 -4.82 -16.18 -5.62
N ASN A 155 -4.35 -15.63 -6.74
CA ASN A 155 -3.02 -15.05 -6.83
C ASN A 155 -3.07 -13.53 -6.65
N ASP A 156 -2.59 -13.05 -5.50
CA ASP A 156 -2.30 -11.65 -5.25
C ASP A 156 -0.88 -11.51 -4.68
N PHE A 157 0.10 -11.40 -5.58
CA PHE A 157 1.51 -11.56 -5.23
C PHE A 157 2.03 -10.50 -4.26
N ALA A 158 1.71 -9.23 -4.49
CA ALA A 158 2.15 -8.12 -3.63
C ALA A 158 1.00 -7.30 -3.02
N GLY A 159 -0.27 -7.52 -3.39
CA GLY A 159 -1.40 -6.90 -2.69
C GLY A 159 -2.22 -5.89 -3.49
N SER A 160 -2.52 -6.14 -4.78
CA SER A 160 -3.54 -5.33 -5.49
C SER A 160 -4.87 -5.38 -4.76
N VAL A 161 -5.22 -6.54 -4.20
CA VAL A 161 -6.46 -6.75 -3.46
C VAL A 161 -6.21 -6.65 -1.96
N VAL A 162 -5.31 -7.45 -1.41
CA VAL A 162 -5.03 -7.58 0.03
C VAL A 162 -4.66 -6.24 0.66
N VAL A 163 -3.91 -5.40 -0.07
CA VAL A 163 -3.54 -4.05 0.40
C VAL A 163 -4.44 -2.99 -0.24
N HIS A 164 -4.34 -2.81 -1.55
CA HIS A 164 -4.92 -1.61 -2.17
C HIS A 164 -6.44 -1.66 -2.27
N ALA A 165 -7.05 -2.79 -2.66
CA ALA A 165 -8.51 -2.88 -2.69
C ALA A 165 -9.12 -2.87 -1.30
N VAL A 166 -8.57 -3.60 -0.32
CA VAL A 166 -9.03 -3.53 1.08
C VAL A 166 -8.98 -2.09 1.59
N GLY A 167 -7.86 -1.39 1.39
CA GLY A 167 -7.74 0.02 1.74
C GLY A 167 -8.75 0.91 1.00
N GLY A 168 -8.93 0.71 -0.30
CA GLY A 168 -9.88 1.45 -1.12
C GLY A 168 -11.34 1.25 -0.72
N TRP A 169 -11.76 0.02 -0.42
CA TRP A 169 -13.13 -0.29 0.02
C TRP A 169 -13.42 0.27 1.41
N LEU A 170 -12.46 0.16 2.35
CA LEU A 170 -12.57 0.79 3.67
C LEU A 170 -12.61 2.32 3.54
N ALA A 171 -11.79 2.90 2.66
CA ALA A 171 -11.80 4.33 2.38
C ALA A 171 -13.14 4.78 1.79
N LEU A 172 -13.73 4.01 0.86
CA LEU A 172 -15.05 4.29 0.29
C LEU A 172 -16.12 4.33 1.39
N GLY A 173 -16.15 3.32 2.28
CA GLY A 173 -17.05 3.30 3.42
C GLY A 173 -16.87 4.53 4.32
N ALA A 174 -15.62 4.88 4.65
CA ALA A 174 -15.32 6.05 5.47
C ALA A 174 -15.72 7.38 4.80
N VAL A 175 -15.54 7.51 3.48
CA VAL A 175 -15.95 8.68 2.71
C VAL A 175 -17.47 8.83 2.67
N ILE A 176 -18.21 7.73 2.50
CA ILE A 176 -19.68 7.73 2.51
C ILE A 176 -20.21 8.19 3.87
N LEU A 177 -19.64 7.67 4.97
CA LEU A 177 -20.07 8.00 6.33
C LEU A 177 -19.70 9.44 6.76
N LEU A 178 -18.51 9.93 6.40
CA LEU A 178 -18.09 11.30 6.72
C LEU A 178 -18.72 12.36 5.82
N GLY A 179 -19.09 11.98 4.61
CA GLY A 179 -19.65 12.86 3.60
C GLY A 179 -18.63 13.79 2.93
N GLN A 180 -19.17 14.75 2.18
CA GLN A 180 -18.43 15.64 1.30
C GLN A 180 -17.62 16.72 2.04
N ARG A 181 -16.52 17.17 1.40
CA ARG A 181 -15.71 18.28 1.90
C ARG A 181 -16.45 19.61 1.74
N LYS A 182 -16.60 20.36 2.83
CA LYS A 182 -17.19 21.73 2.81
C LYS A 182 -16.65 22.55 1.63
N GLY A 183 -17.58 22.99 0.78
CA GLY A 183 -17.30 23.77 -0.43
C GLY A 183 -17.12 22.95 -1.71
N ARG A 184 -17.28 21.61 -1.67
CA ARG A 184 -17.19 20.74 -2.86
C ARG A 184 -18.42 20.88 -3.76
N TYR A 185 -19.60 21.00 -3.18
CA TYR A 185 -20.87 21.11 -3.89
C TYR A 185 -21.57 22.43 -3.57
N GLY A 186 -21.99 23.15 -4.61
CA GLY A 186 -22.77 24.38 -4.50
C GLY A 186 -24.26 24.12 -4.25
N PRO A 187 -25.05 25.16 -3.90
CA PRO A 187 -26.47 25.03 -3.64
C PRO A 187 -27.30 24.48 -4.81
N LYS A 188 -26.80 24.57 -6.05
CA LYS A 188 -27.47 24.07 -7.26
C LYS A 188 -26.82 22.81 -7.83
N GLY A 189 -25.93 22.16 -7.06
CA GLY A 189 -25.22 20.95 -7.47
C GLY A 189 -23.93 21.21 -8.26
N GLU A 190 -23.44 22.45 -8.30
CA GLU A 190 -22.17 22.77 -8.95
C GLU A 190 -21.01 22.04 -8.26
N ILE A 191 -20.05 21.53 -9.03
CA ILE A 191 -18.87 20.86 -8.49
C ILE A 191 -17.70 21.82 -8.49
N PHE A 192 -17.16 22.12 -7.31
CA PHE A 192 -15.95 22.93 -7.17
C PHE A 192 -14.73 22.03 -6.93
N ALA A 193 -13.74 22.15 -7.81
CA ALA A 193 -12.44 21.54 -7.61
C ALA A 193 -11.70 22.28 -6.48
N HIS A 194 -11.06 21.50 -5.59
CA HIS A 194 -10.08 22.05 -4.66
C HIS A 194 -8.71 21.77 -5.28
N PRO A 195 -8.03 22.78 -5.85
CA PRO A 195 -6.74 22.55 -6.47
C PRO A 195 -5.72 22.07 -5.43
N PRO A 196 -4.74 21.26 -5.83
CA PRO A 196 -3.60 20.91 -4.97
C PRO A 196 -2.93 22.18 -4.43
N SER A 197 -2.54 22.15 -3.16
CA SER A 197 -1.82 23.27 -2.53
C SER A 197 -0.35 23.32 -2.94
N SER A 198 0.24 22.19 -3.36
CA SER A 198 1.63 22.13 -3.80
C SER A 198 1.84 20.99 -4.80
N ILE A 199 1.96 21.33 -6.08
CA ILE A 199 2.36 20.38 -7.12
C ILE A 199 3.75 19.78 -6.84
N PRO A 200 4.77 20.54 -6.37
CA PRO A 200 6.05 19.94 -5.99
C PRO A 200 5.95 18.87 -4.90
N PHE A 201 5.11 19.05 -3.87
CA PHE A 201 4.92 18.02 -2.84
C PHE A 201 4.12 16.83 -3.36
N LEU A 202 3.09 17.07 -4.16
CA LEU A 202 2.35 16.01 -4.85
C LEU A 202 3.30 15.15 -5.70
N ALA A 203 4.15 15.80 -6.51
CA ALA A 203 5.15 15.16 -7.34
C ALA A 203 6.18 14.39 -6.52
N LEU A 204 6.72 15.00 -5.45
CA LEU A 204 7.67 14.34 -4.55
C LEU A 204 7.06 13.08 -3.94
N GLY A 205 5.82 13.15 -3.45
CA GLY A 205 5.10 12.02 -2.90
C GLY A 205 4.95 10.88 -3.91
N SER A 206 4.51 11.21 -5.12
CA SER A 206 4.37 10.25 -6.23
C SER A 206 5.69 9.56 -6.60
N TRP A 207 6.79 10.30 -6.70
CA TRP A 207 8.10 9.71 -7.00
C TRP A 207 8.61 8.80 -5.90
N VAL A 208 8.45 9.22 -4.63
CA VAL A 208 8.84 8.39 -3.48
C VAL A 208 8.01 7.10 -3.42
N LEU A 209 6.69 7.18 -3.66
CA LEU A 209 5.81 6.01 -3.77
C LEU A 209 6.26 5.07 -4.90
N THR A 210 6.59 5.64 -6.06
CA THR A 210 7.05 4.89 -7.23
C THR A 210 8.34 4.11 -6.94
N VAL A 211 9.33 4.76 -6.30
CA VAL A 211 10.57 4.09 -5.88
C VAL A 211 10.28 2.99 -4.87
N GLY A 212 9.49 3.31 -3.84
CA GLY A 212 9.14 2.36 -2.79
C GLY A 212 8.38 1.13 -3.31
N TRP A 213 7.64 1.29 -4.41
CA TRP A 213 6.89 0.20 -5.05
C TRP A 213 7.77 -0.94 -5.58
N PHE A 214 9.02 -0.65 -5.96
CA PHE A 214 9.96 -1.71 -6.31
C PHE A 214 10.33 -2.55 -5.09
N GLY A 215 10.42 -1.93 -3.90
CA GLY A 215 10.53 -2.64 -2.63
C GLY A 215 9.28 -3.47 -2.34
N PHE A 216 8.10 -2.89 -2.58
CA PHE A 216 6.80 -3.52 -2.35
C PHE A 216 6.57 -4.75 -3.23
N ASN A 217 6.87 -4.65 -4.53
CA ASN A 217 6.64 -5.77 -5.46
C ASN A 217 7.81 -6.75 -5.44
N VAL A 218 9.05 -6.31 -5.71
CA VAL A 218 10.19 -7.22 -5.92
C VAL A 218 10.54 -7.97 -4.64
N MET A 219 10.47 -7.30 -3.48
CA MET A 219 10.84 -7.93 -2.21
C MET A 219 9.68 -8.71 -1.57
N SER A 220 8.48 -8.72 -2.16
CA SER A 220 7.42 -9.68 -1.80
C SER A 220 7.80 -11.14 -2.09
N ALA A 221 8.91 -11.36 -2.82
CA ALA A 221 9.61 -12.66 -2.84
C ALA A 221 10.11 -13.12 -1.45
N GLN A 222 10.32 -12.19 -0.51
CA GLN A 222 10.79 -12.38 0.88
C GLN A 222 12.17 -13.03 1.07
N LYS A 223 12.68 -13.75 0.07
CA LYS A 223 13.98 -14.42 0.08
C LYS A 223 14.71 -14.14 -1.23
N VAL A 224 16.04 -14.14 -1.15
CA VAL A 224 16.91 -13.90 -2.31
C VAL A 224 16.73 -14.99 -3.36
N GLY A 225 16.45 -16.23 -2.93
CA GLY A 225 16.22 -17.36 -3.85
C GLY A 225 14.97 -17.20 -4.73
N ASP A 226 14.01 -16.40 -4.29
CA ASP A 226 12.70 -16.24 -4.95
C ASP A 226 12.56 -14.89 -5.69
N ILE A 227 13.61 -14.05 -5.68
CA ILE A 227 13.61 -12.76 -6.39
C ILE A 227 13.42 -12.96 -7.89
N SER A 228 12.63 -12.09 -8.52
CA SER A 228 12.36 -12.17 -9.95
C SER A 228 12.55 -10.84 -10.66
N GLY A 229 13.42 -10.83 -11.68
CA GLY A 229 13.56 -9.70 -12.60
C GLY A 229 12.28 -9.42 -13.39
N LEU A 230 11.44 -10.44 -13.60
CA LEU A 230 10.13 -10.29 -14.24
C LEU A 230 9.22 -9.37 -13.42
N VAL A 231 9.21 -9.51 -12.09
CA VAL A 231 8.43 -8.66 -11.18
C VAL A 231 8.87 -7.20 -11.30
N ALA A 232 10.18 -6.95 -11.34
CA ALA A 232 10.72 -5.60 -11.51
C ALA A 232 10.30 -4.98 -12.85
N VAL A 233 10.47 -5.72 -13.94
CA VAL A 233 10.12 -5.23 -15.29
C VAL A 233 8.61 -5.04 -15.43
N ASN A 234 7.78 -5.95 -14.93
CA ASN A 234 6.32 -5.80 -14.95
C ASN A 234 5.87 -4.58 -14.15
N SER A 235 6.48 -4.33 -12.99
CA SER A 235 6.21 -3.12 -12.19
C SER A 235 6.54 -1.85 -12.97
N LEU A 236 7.70 -1.81 -13.62
CA LEU A 236 8.11 -0.69 -14.47
C LEU A 236 7.16 -0.48 -15.66
N MET A 237 6.80 -1.56 -16.36
CA MET A 237 5.91 -1.48 -17.53
C MET A 237 4.51 -0.99 -17.14
N ALA A 238 3.95 -1.48 -16.03
CA ALA A 238 2.65 -1.01 -15.55
C ALA A 238 2.69 0.44 -15.07
N MET A 239 3.75 0.85 -14.38
CA MET A 239 4.00 2.25 -14.00
C MET A 239 4.00 3.16 -15.24
N VAL A 240 4.75 2.78 -16.29
CA VAL A 240 4.82 3.55 -17.55
C VAL A 240 3.47 3.56 -18.25
N GLY A 241 2.76 2.44 -18.31
CA GLY A 241 1.43 2.36 -18.89
C GLY A 241 0.45 3.31 -18.22
N GLY A 242 0.45 3.34 -16.88
CA GLY A 242 -0.38 4.25 -16.09
C GLY A 242 -0.02 5.72 -16.30
N LEU A 243 1.28 6.03 -16.38
CA LEU A 243 1.76 7.38 -16.70
C LEU A 243 1.29 7.86 -18.08
N LEU A 244 1.49 7.05 -19.12
CA LEU A 244 1.14 7.41 -20.49
C LEU A 244 -0.37 7.56 -20.66
N ALA A 245 -1.16 6.68 -20.04
CA ALA A 245 -2.61 6.80 -20.04
C ALA A 245 -3.07 8.08 -19.34
N ALA A 246 -2.54 8.38 -18.16
CA ALA A 246 -2.89 9.60 -17.44
C ALA A 246 -2.44 10.88 -18.15
N LEU A 247 -1.30 10.86 -18.85
CA LEU A 247 -0.83 11.98 -19.67
C LEU A 247 -1.85 12.31 -20.77
N VAL A 248 -2.33 11.29 -21.50
CA VAL A 248 -3.25 11.46 -22.62
C VAL A 248 -4.67 11.77 -22.14
N VAL A 249 -5.24 10.92 -21.27
CA VAL A 249 -6.63 11.04 -20.81
C VAL A 249 -6.80 12.25 -19.88
N GLY A 250 -5.81 12.48 -19.01
CA GLY A 250 -5.78 13.61 -18.07
C GLY A 250 -5.34 14.93 -18.70
N LYS A 251 -5.05 14.96 -20.02
CA LYS A 251 -4.70 16.15 -20.79
C LYS A 251 -3.57 16.96 -20.15
N ASN A 252 -2.52 16.26 -19.73
CA ASN A 252 -1.34 16.83 -19.06
C ASN A 252 -1.62 17.50 -17.69
N ASP A 253 -2.78 17.25 -17.06
CA ASP A 253 -3.03 17.74 -15.70
C ASP A 253 -2.03 17.13 -14.72
N PRO A 254 -1.30 17.95 -13.93
CA PRO A 254 -0.25 17.44 -13.04
C PRO A 254 -0.81 16.55 -11.92
N GLY A 255 -2.05 16.76 -11.49
CA GLY A 255 -2.71 15.89 -10.51
C GLY A 255 -2.91 14.48 -11.06
N PHE A 256 -3.41 14.35 -12.29
CA PHE A 256 -3.57 13.05 -12.93
C PHE A 256 -2.23 12.42 -13.32
N LEU A 257 -1.31 13.19 -13.90
CA LEU A 257 -0.01 12.71 -14.38
C LEU A 257 0.83 12.03 -13.28
N HIS A 258 0.84 12.59 -12.08
CA HIS A 258 1.60 12.02 -10.96
C HIS A 258 0.89 10.85 -10.26
N ASN A 259 -0.43 10.69 -10.40
CA ASN A 259 -1.16 9.58 -9.81
C ASN A 259 -1.37 8.40 -10.78
N GLY A 260 -1.35 8.64 -12.09
CA GLY A 260 -1.41 7.60 -13.12
C GLY A 260 -0.41 6.45 -12.95
N PRO A 261 0.90 6.72 -12.71
CA PRO A 261 1.88 5.67 -12.44
C PRO A 261 1.49 4.82 -11.22
N LEU A 262 0.96 5.45 -10.17
CA LEU A 262 0.54 4.78 -8.95
C LEU A 262 -0.65 3.85 -9.23
N ALA A 263 -1.62 4.28 -10.04
CA ALA A 263 -2.74 3.42 -10.46
C ALA A 263 -2.25 2.17 -11.20
N GLY A 264 -1.29 2.32 -12.11
CA GLY A 264 -0.67 1.19 -12.81
C GLY A 264 0.09 0.25 -11.88
N LEU A 265 0.86 0.82 -10.95
CA LEU A 265 1.59 0.06 -9.94
C LEU A 265 0.65 -0.71 -8.98
N VAL A 266 -0.46 -0.11 -8.54
CA VAL A 266 -1.52 -0.79 -7.78
C VAL A 266 -2.06 -1.99 -8.54
N ALA A 267 -2.39 -1.81 -9.82
CA ALA A 267 -3.06 -2.84 -10.61
C ALA A 267 -2.17 -4.05 -10.92
N VAL A 268 -0.85 -3.87 -11.02
CA VAL A 268 0.08 -4.96 -11.34
C VAL A 268 0.51 -5.78 -10.12
N CYS A 269 0.33 -5.28 -8.89
CA CYS A 269 0.77 -5.98 -7.66
C CYS A 269 0.31 -7.46 -7.63
N ALA A 270 -0.92 -7.75 -8.03
CA ALA A 270 -1.46 -9.10 -8.03
C ALA A 270 -0.72 -10.03 -8.99
N GLY A 271 -0.46 -9.61 -10.22
CA GLY A 271 0.08 -10.48 -11.29
C GLY A 271 1.51 -10.17 -11.71
N SER A 272 2.24 -9.34 -10.97
CA SER A 272 3.60 -8.91 -11.34
C SER A 272 4.59 -10.07 -11.50
N ASN A 273 4.35 -11.20 -10.83
CA ASN A 273 5.12 -12.45 -10.96
C ASN A 273 4.69 -13.34 -12.14
N LEU A 274 3.56 -13.05 -12.81
CA LEU A 274 2.96 -13.94 -13.83
C LEU A 274 2.81 -13.29 -15.20
N MET A 275 2.63 -11.97 -15.26
CA MET A 275 2.33 -11.27 -16.50
C MET A 275 3.53 -11.23 -17.46
N HIS A 276 3.27 -11.20 -18.76
CA HIS A 276 4.26 -10.74 -19.74
C HIS A 276 4.43 -9.20 -19.61
N PRO A 277 5.63 -8.62 -19.83
CA PRO A 277 5.86 -7.18 -19.72
C PRO A 277 4.91 -6.30 -20.55
N LEU A 278 4.53 -6.75 -21.75
CA LEU A 278 3.50 -6.06 -22.55
C LEU A 278 2.09 -6.17 -21.93
N GLY A 279 1.77 -7.29 -21.28
CA GLY A 279 0.53 -7.43 -20.52
C GLY A 279 0.52 -6.49 -19.31
N ALA A 280 1.62 -6.41 -18.57
CA ALA A 280 1.78 -5.46 -17.47
C ALA A 280 1.66 -3.99 -17.92
N LEU A 281 2.22 -3.64 -19.09
CA LEU A 281 2.03 -2.33 -19.71
C LEU A 281 0.55 -2.03 -19.94
N MET A 282 -0.19 -2.96 -20.53
CA MET A 282 -1.61 -2.79 -20.81
C MET A 282 -2.45 -2.73 -19.53
N THR A 283 -2.12 -3.53 -18.51
CA THR A 283 -2.71 -3.41 -17.16
C THR A 283 -2.52 -1.99 -16.62
N GLY A 284 -1.32 -1.44 -16.75
CA GLY A 284 -1.02 -0.05 -16.41
C GLY A 284 -1.87 0.96 -17.18
N VAL A 285 -1.98 0.80 -18.50
CA VAL A 285 -2.79 1.68 -19.35
C VAL A 285 -4.26 1.68 -18.92
N VAL A 286 -4.85 0.51 -18.71
CA VAL A 286 -6.26 0.39 -18.29
C VAL A 286 -6.47 1.00 -16.90
N ALA A 287 -5.58 0.72 -15.95
CA ALA A 287 -5.67 1.26 -14.60
C ALA A 287 -5.49 2.78 -14.59
N GLY A 288 -4.51 3.32 -15.31
CA GLY A 288 -4.27 4.75 -15.41
C GLY A 288 -5.42 5.49 -16.11
N ALA A 289 -5.97 4.95 -17.20
CA ALA A 289 -7.13 5.52 -17.86
C ALA A 289 -8.37 5.51 -16.95
N GLY A 290 -8.64 4.36 -16.30
CA GLY A 290 -9.76 4.20 -15.38
C GLY A 290 -9.64 5.05 -14.11
N PHE A 291 -8.42 5.41 -13.69
CA PHE A 291 -8.20 6.35 -12.59
C PHE A 291 -8.59 7.80 -12.95
N VAL A 292 -8.40 8.19 -14.21
CA VAL A 292 -8.66 9.58 -14.65
C VAL A 292 -10.14 9.82 -14.97
N ILE A 293 -10.83 8.82 -15.55
CA ILE A 293 -12.23 8.89 -15.98
C ILE A 293 -13.17 8.80 -14.77
#